data_AF-A0AAW9IBH1-F1
#
_entry.id   AF-A0AAW9IBH1-F1
#
_cell.length_a   1.000
_cell.length_b   1.000
_cell.length_c   1.000
_cell.angle_alpha   90.00
_cell.angle_beta   90.00
_cell.angle_gamma   90.00
#
_symmetry.space_group_name_H-M   'P 1'
#
loop_
_entity.id
_entity.type
_entity.pdbx_description
1 polymer ?
#
loop_
_entity_poly.entity_id
_entity_poly.type
_entity_poly.pdbx_seq_one_letter_code
_entity_poly.pdbx_strand_id
1 'polypeptide(L)'
;IESLNQSHMRADASGDEYYNLLSALQKSIRGSDADAAIHYLARLIKSGNLTAIIRRISVIVAEDVGLAHPNALTVVNSGIELALKVGLPEASLILSELVIYLATLPKSNSAYLAISNAIKDLENKNIGDVPNHLKDSHY
;
A
#
# COMPACT_ATOMS: atom_id res chain seq x y z
N ILE A 1 -21.18 -13.85 -6.33
CA ILE A 1 -20.73 -12.50 -6.75
C ILE A 1 -21.75 -11.55 -6.15
N GLU A 2 -21.47 -11.10 -4.93
CA GLU A 2 -22.41 -10.34 -4.11
C GLU A 2 -21.94 -8.89 -4.04
N SER A 3 -22.91 -8.00 -4.11
CA SER A 3 -22.89 -6.68 -4.70
C SER A 3 -21.86 -5.68 -4.16
N LEU A 4 -21.16 -5.03 -5.08
CA LEU A 4 -20.45 -3.75 -4.91
C LEU A 4 -21.46 -2.63 -4.63
N ASN A 5 -21.92 -2.53 -3.38
CA ASN A 5 -22.56 -1.32 -2.86
C ASN A 5 -21.66 -0.77 -1.74
N GLN A 6 -20.67 0.03 -2.15
CA GLN A 6 -19.90 0.90 -1.25
C GLN A 6 -20.83 1.97 -0.69
N SER A 7 -21.58 1.60 0.34
CA SER A 7 -22.43 2.51 1.10
C SER A 7 -21.56 3.41 1.99
N HIS A 8 -21.79 4.71 1.83
CA HIS A 8 -21.54 5.80 2.78
C HIS A 8 -20.13 6.39 2.82
N MET A 9 -19.77 7.05 1.72
CA MET A 9 -19.21 8.41 1.77
C MET A 9 -20.10 9.32 2.63
N ARG A 10 -19.86 9.40 3.94
CA ARG A 10 -20.42 10.45 4.79
C ARG A 10 -19.36 10.94 5.77
N ALA A 11 -18.61 11.96 5.34
CA ALA A 11 -18.36 13.20 6.08
C ALA A 11 -17.35 14.07 5.29
N ASP A 12 -17.88 14.94 4.44
CA ASP A 12 -17.39 16.30 4.12
C ASP A 12 -15.98 16.56 3.56
N ALA A 13 -15.21 15.54 3.19
CA ALA A 13 -14.09 15.71 2.27
C ALA A 13 -14.58 15.44 0.85
N SER A 14 -14.38 16.38 -0.09
CA SER A 14 -14.50 16.02 -1.51
C SER A 14 -13.62 14.79 -1.75
N GLY A 15 -14.05 13.86 -2.62
CA GLY A 15 -13.27 12.65 -2.89
C GLY A 15 -11.79 12.98 -3.16
N ASP A 16 -11.54 14.11 -3.81
CA ASP A 16 -10.22 14.67 -4.10
C ASP A 16 -9.40 14.97 -2.84
N GLU A 17 -9.97 15.59 -1.80
CA GLU A 17 -9.26 15.82 -0.54
C GLU A 17 -8.86 14.48 0.12
N TYR A 18 -9.75 13.50 0.11
CA TYR A 18 -9.44 12.18 0.66
C TYR A 18 -8.28 11.49 -0.07
N TYR A 19 -8.27 11.55 -1.41
CA TYR A 19 -7.15 11.02 -2.20
C TYR A 19 -5.85 11.80 -1.96
N ASN A 20 -5.94 13.12 -1.77
CA ASN A 20 -4.79 13.94 -1.40
C ASN A 20 -4.21 13.53 -0.05
N LEU A 21 -5.05 13.16 0.93
CA LEU A 21 -4.57 12.65 2.22
C LEU A 21 -3.88 11.30 2.11
N LEU A 22 -4.42 10.35 1.34
CA LEU A 22 -3.76 9.06 1.09
C LEU A 22 -2.40 9.24 0.39
N SER A 23 -2.35 10.15 -0.58
CA SER A 23 -1.15 10.54 -1.30
C SER A 23 -0.11 11.17 -0.38
N ALA A 24 -0.54 12.05 0.54
CA ALA A 24 0.31 12.70 1.52
C ALA A 24 0.86 11.71 2.57
N LEU A 25 0.02 10.77 3.05
CA LEU A 25 0.46 9.67 3.92
C LEU A 25 1.59 8.87 3.27
N GLN A 26 1.40 8.43 2.02
CA GLN A 26 2.42 7.67 1.30
C GLN A 26 3.72 8.47 1.10
N LYS A 27 3.61 9.72 0.66
CA LYS A 27 4.79 10.58 0.45
C LYS A 27 5.56 10.82 1.75
N SER A 28 4.86 10.98 2.87
CA SER A 28 5.50 11.17 4.18
C SER A 28 6.26 9.92 4.61
N ILE A 29 5.64 8.74 4.49
CA ILE A 29 6.31 7.46 4.80
C ILE A 29 7.52 7.23 3.87
N ARG A 30 7.37 7.45 2.57
CA ARG A 30 8.48 7.39 1.58
C ARG A 30 9.62 8.33 1.96
N GLY A 31 9.28 9.56 2.35
CA GLY A 31 10.21 10.59 2.81
C GLY A 31 10.84 10.32 4.18
N SER A 32 10.45 9.24 4.86
CA SER A 32 10.88 8.90 6.22
C SER A 32 10.53 9.97 7.26
N ASP A 33 9.43 10.69 7.04
CA ASP A 33 8.88 11.68 7.98
C ASP A 33 7.72 11.05 8.77
N ALA A 34 8.04 10.52 9.95
CA ALA A 34 7.07 9.82 10.80
C ALA A 34 6.01 10.76 11.38
N ASP A 35 6.38 12.00 11.71
CA ASP A 35 5.46 12.98 12.29
C ASP A 35 4.42 13.42 11.27
N ALA A 36 4.85 13.76 10.04
CA ALA A 36 3.93 14.07 8.96
C ALA A 36 3.05 12.87 8.59
N ALA A 37 3.61 11.66 8.58
CA ALA A 37 2.85 10.45 8.29
C ALA A 37 1.73 10.21 9.32
N ILE A 38 2.02 10.37 10.62
CA ILE A 38 1.02 10.27 11.69
C ILE A 38 -0.03 11.37 11.58
N HIS A 39 0.37 12.61 11.24
CA HIS A 39 -0.57 13.69 11.01
C HIS A 39 -1.60 13.35 9.91
N TYR A 40 -1.15 12.85 8.76
CA TYR A 40 -2.07 12.46 7.68
C TYR A 40 -2.87 11.20 8.01
N LEU A 41 -2.29 10.22 8.71
CA LEU A 41 -3.02 9.06 9.22
C LEU A 41 -4.17 9.50 10.14
N ALA A 42 -3.94 10.42 11.08
CA ALA A 42 -4.97 10.91 11.98
C ALA A 42 -6.15 11.56 11.23
N ARG A 43 -5.87 12.36 10.19
CA ARG A 43 -6.89 12.95 9.32
C ARG A 43 -7.70 11.87 8.58
N LEU A 44 -7.03 10.83 8.07
CA LEU A 44 -7.70 9.71 7.41
C LEU A 44 -8.56 8.89 8.38
N ILE A 45 -8.07 8.64 9.61
CA ILE A 45 -8.84 7.93 10.64
C ILE A 45 -10.13 8.68 10.99
N LYS A 46 -10.07 10.02 11.06
CA LYS A 46 -11.26 10.85 11.29
C LYS A 46 -12.30 10.76 10.17
N SER A 47 -11.91 10.38 8.96
CA SER A 47 -12.85 10.12 7.87
C SER A 47 -13.57 8.75 7.99
N GLY A 48 -13.12 7.86 8.89
CA GLY A 48 -13.73 6.56 9.15
C GLY A 48 -13.49 5.46 8.11
N ASN A 49 -12.74 5.72 7.04
CA ASN A 49 -12.55 4.75 5.95
C ASN A 49 -11.32 3.85 6.18
N LEU A 50 -11.44 2.89 7.09
CA LEU A 50 -10.39 1.94 7.45
C LEU A 50 -9.85 1.17 6.22
N THR A 51 -10.75 0.70 5.35
CA THR A 51 -10.41 -0.12 4.18
C THR A 51 -9.45 0.59 3.23
N ALA A 52 -9.66 1.89 2.97
CA ALA A 52 -8.78 2.63 2.09
C ALA A 52 -7.40 2.92 2.73
N ILE A 53 -7.34 3.10 4.07
CA ILE A 53 -6.08 3.26 4.79
C ILE A 53 -5.23 1.99 4.72
N ILE A 54 -5.80 0.82 5.08
CA ILE A 54 -5.04 -0.43 5.08
C ILE A 54 -4.56 -0.81 3.67
N ARG A 55 -5.39 -0.59 2.64
CA ARG A 55 -4.99 -0.83 1.24
C ARG A 55 -3.80 0.05 0.85
N ARG A 56 -3.80 1.32 1.27
CA ARG A 56 -2.69 2.22 1.03
C ARG A 56 -1.42 1.77 1.75
N ILE A 57 -1.52 1.36 3.01
CA ILE A 57 -0.38 0.81 3.78
C ILE A 57 0.19 -0.46 3.10
N SER A 58 -0.66 -1.37 2.61
CA SER A 58 -0.21 -2.55 1.86
C SER A 58 0.58 -2.19 0.59
N VAL A 59 0.20 -1.13 -0.11
CA VAL A 59 0.95 -0.64 -1.27
C VAL A 59 2.29 -0.06 -0.84
N ILE A 60 2.30 0.79 0.19
CA ILE A 60 3.50 1.47 0.68
C ILE A 60 4.59 0.48 1.10
N VAL A 61 4.24 -0.60 1.82
CA VAL A 61 5.25 -1.58 2.26
C VAL A 61 5.93 -2.27 1.08
N ALA A 62 5.22 -2.54 -0.01
CA ALA A 62 5.78 -3.18 -1.20
C ALA A 62 6.51 -2.18 -2.13
N GLU A 63 5.98 -0.96 -2.27
CA GLU A 63 6.49 0.07 -3.20
C GLU A 63 7.68 0.83 -2.63
N ASP A 64 7.63 1.22 -1.36
CA ASP A 64 8.55 2.20 -0.78
C ASP A 64 9.58 1.57 0.18
N VAL A 65 9.23 0.47 0.87
CA VAL A 65 10.17 -0.30 1.70
C VAL A 65 10.75 -1.48 0.91
N GLY A 66 9.89 -2.31 0.34
CA GLY A 66 10.24 -3.37 -0.60
C GLY A 66 11.37 -4.27 -0.10
N LEU A 67 12.35 -4.52 -0.98
CA LEU A 67 13.46 -5.43 -0.70
C LEU A 67 14.51 -4.86 0.26
N ALA A 68 14.41 -3.61 0.70
CA ALA A 68 15.29 -3.08 1.74
C ALA A 68 15.01 -3.71 3.12
N HIS A 69 13.79 -4.18 3.35
CA HIS A 69 13.42 -4.94 4.54
C HIS A 69 12.34 -5.98 4.21
N PRO A 70 12.71 -7.15 3.63
CA PRO A 70 11.74 -8.09 3.07
C PRO A 70 10.68 -8.60 4.06
N ASN A 71 11.04 -8.74 5.34
CA ASN A 71 10.12 -9.19 6.40
C ASN A 71 9.05 -8.16 6.75
N ALA A 72 9.16 -6.89 6.30
CA ALA A 72 8.18 -5.84 6.54
C ALA A 72 6.80 -6.22 5.99
N LEU A 73 6.74 -6.89 4.83
CA LEU A 73 5.49 -7.34 4.23
C LEU A 73 4.69 -8.26 5.17
N THR A 74 5.36 -9.21 5.80
CA THR A 74 4.73 -10.13 6.76
C THR A 74 4.24 -9.39 8.01
N VAL A 75 5.08 -8.53 8.59
CA VAL A 75 4.73 -7.72 9.77
C VAL A 75 3.52 -6.82 9.49
N VAL A 76 3.53 -6.11 8.36
CA VAL A 76 2.43 -5.24 7.94
C VAL A 76 1.17 -6.03 7.66
N ASN A 77 1.24 -7.20 7.01
CA ASN A 77 0.07 -8.03 6.79
C ASN A 77 -0.56 -8.46 8.11
N SER A 78 0.23 -8.95 9.07
CA SER A 78 -0.26 -9.32 10.40
C SER A 78 -0.89 -8.14 11.14
N GLY A 79 -0.26 -6.95 11.09
CA GLY A 79 -0.83 -5.75 11.68
C GLY A 79 -2.14 -5.31 11.00
N ILE A 80 -2.24 -5.38 9.67
CA ILE A 80 -3.48 -5.08 8.94
C ILE A 80 -4.59 -6.06 9.31
N GLU A 81 -4.29 -7.35 9.42
CA GLU A 81 -5.27 -8.35 9.87
C GLU A 81 -5.77 -8.05 11.29
N LEU A 82 -4.88 -7.63 12.20
CA LEU A 82 -5.27 -7.21 13.55
C LEU A 82 -6.14 -5.94 13.50
N ALA A 83 -5.76 -4.93 12.71
CA ALA A 83 -6.52 -3.70 12.55
C ALA A 83 -7.94 -3.96 12.00
N LEU A 84 -8.08 -4.89 11.05
CA LEU A 84 -9.37 -5.35 10.53
C LEU A 84 -10.20 -6.06 11.60
N LYS A 85 -9.58 -6.92 12.41
CA LYS A 85 -10.26 -7.66 13.48
C LYS A 85 -10.81 -6.74 14.57
N VAL A 86 -10.07 -5.70 14.95
CA VAL A 86 -10.50 -4.79 16.04
C VAL A 86 -11.41 -3.66 15.55
N GLY A 87 -11.23 -3.18 14.32
CA GLY A 87 -12.00 -2.05 13.78
C GLY A 87 -11.65 -0.70 14.43
N LEU A 88 -12.24 0.40 13.93
CA LEU A 88 -12.08 1.72 14.53
C LEU A 88 -13.03 1.88 15.75
N PRO A 89 -12.60 2.58 16.83
CA PRO A 89 -11.39 3.40 16.93
C PRO A 89 -10.08 2.66 17.29
N GLU A 90 -10.12 1.45 17.84
CA GLU A 90 -8.95 0.73 18.39
C GLU A 90 -7.87 0.43 17.34
N ALA A 91 -8.27 0.20 16.09
CA ALA A 91 -7.36 0.00 14.96
C ALA A 91 -6.40 1.18 14.76
N SER A 92 -6.74 2.39 15.23
CA SER A 92 -5.86 3.56 15.16
C SER A 92 -4.49 3.32 15.80
N LEU A 93 -4.42 2.56 16.89
CA LEU A 93 -3.17 2.24 17.59
C LEU A 93 -2.27 1.36 16.72
N ILE A 94 -2.85 0.31 16.14
CA ILE A 94 -2.15 -0.64 15.27
C ILE A 94 -1.67 0.07 13.99
N LEU A 95 -2.54 0.88 13.38
CA LEU A 95 -2.17 1.65 12.19
C LEU A 95 -1.06 2.66 12.48
N SER A 96 -1.08 3.31 13.65
CA SER A 96 -0.02 4.22 14.08
C SER A 96 1.33 3.50 14.19
N GLU A 97 1.35 2.31 14.80
CA GLU A 97 2.56 1.48 14.91
C GLU A 97 3.09 1.12 13.53
N LEU A 98 2.24 0.63 12.62
CA LEU A 98 2.64 0.27 11.26
C LEU A 98 3.18 1.47 10.47
N VAL A 99 2.56 2.65 10.60
CA VAL A 99 2.98 3.85 9.88
C VAL A 99 4.35 4.33 10.35
N ILE A 100 4.60 4.38 11.67
CA ILE A 100 5.92 4.75 12.23
C ILE A 100 6.97 3.71 11.86
N TYR A 101 6.63 2.42 11.96
CA TYR A 101 7.50 1.33 11.53
C TYR A 101 7.94 1.51 10.08
N LEU A 102 7.01 1.68 9.15
CA LEU A 102 7.33 1.89 7.73
C LEU A 102 8.12 3.18 7.46
N ALA A 103 7.81 4.28 8.18
CA ALA A 103 8.52 5.54 8.04
C ALA A 103 10.00 5.41 8.46
N THR A 104 10.33 4.55 9.43
CA THR A 104 11.68 4.39 9.98
C THR A 104 12.54 3.32 9.28
N LEU A 105 11.94 2.44 8.47
CA LEU A 105 12.66 1.41 7.73
C LEU A 105 13.49 1.96 6.56
N PRO A 106 14.55 1.25 6.13
CA PRO A 106 15.24 1.58 4.89
C PRO A 106 14.30 1.44 3.68
N LYS A 107 14.50 2.28 2.67
CA LYS A 107 13.60 2.39 1.51
C LYS A 107 14.20 1.70 0.28
N SER A 108 13.37 1.00 -0.48
CA SER A 108 13.73 0.47 -1.80
C SER A 108 12.48 0.25 -2.64
N ASN A 109 12.48 0.86 -3.83
CA ASN A 109 11.47 0.66 -4.85
C ASN A 109 11.95 -0.27 -5.98
N SER A 110 13.04 -1.02 -5.77
CA SER A 110 13.69 -1.80 -6.84
C SER A 110 12.75 -2.86 -7.45
N ALA A 111 11.99 -3.58 -6.61
CA ALA A 111 11.01 -4.57 -7.08
C ALA A 111 9.85 -3.92 -7.84
N TYR A 112 9.36 -2.78 -7.36
CA TYR A 112 8.33 -1.98 -8.04
C TYR A 112 8.81 -1.52 -9.43
N LEU A 113 10.02 -0.97 -9.52
CA LEU A 113 10.60 -0.54 -10.79
C LEU A 113 10.84 -1.72 -11.74
N ALA A 114 11.28 -2.87 -11.22
CA ALA A 114 11.52 -4.06 -12.04
C ALA A 114 10.24 -4.53 -12.76
N ILE A 115 9.13 -4.69 -12.04
CA ILE A 115 7.86 -5.12 -12.66
C ILE A 115 7.27 -4.01 -13.55
N SER A 116 7.36 -2.75 -13.14
CA SER A 116 6.86 -1.63 -13.94
C SER A 116 7.59 -1.50 -15.27
N ASN A 117 8.91 -1.66 -15.28
CA ASN A 117 9.70 -1.64 -16.51
C ASN A 117 9.42 -2.86 -17.39
N ALA A 118 9.27 -4.05 -16.81
CA ALA A 118 8.93 -5.25 -17.58
C ALA A 118 7.56 -5.11 -18.26
N ILE A 119 6.54 -4.61 -17.55
CA ILE A 119 5.21 -4.33 -18.13
C ILE A 119 5.31 -3.30 -19.25
N LYS A 120 6.07 -2.21 -19.03
CA LYS A 120 6.30 -1.20 -20.05
C LYS A 120 6.96 -1.78 -21.30
N ASP A 121 7.89 -2.73 -21.15
CA ASP A 121 8.52 -3.40 -22.28
C ASP A 121 7.52 -4.25 -23.06
N LEU A 122 6.56 -4.93 -22.40
CA LEU A 122 5.49 -5.66 -23.07
C LEU A 122 4.60 -4.76 -23.94
N GLU A 123 4.39 -3.52 -23.52
CA GLU A 123 3.56 -2.55 -24.24
C GLU A 123 4.28 -1.88 -25.42
N ASN A 124 5.61 -1.77 -25.35
CA ASN A 124 6.37 -0.88 -26.23
C ASN A 124 7.43 -1.59 -27.09
N LYS A 125 7.68 -2.90 -26.90
CA LYS A 125 8.71 -3.65 -27.61
C LYS A 125 8.14 -4.91 -28.24
N ASN A 126 8.81 -5.40 -29.30
CA ASN A 126 8.61 -6.75 -29.78
C ASN A 126 9.37 -7.73 -28.86
N ILE A 127 8.62 -8.51 -28.10
CA ILE A 127 9.09 -9.36 -27.00
C ILE A 127 9.32 -10.82 -27.41
N GLY A 128 8.99 -11.18 -28.66
CA GLY A 128 9.15 -12.53 -29.18
C GLY A 128 8.28 -13.57 -28.45
N ASP A 129 8.61 -14.83 -28.65
CA ASP A 129 7.98 -15.97 -27.98
C ASP A 129 8.92 -16.52 -26.89
N VAL A 130 8.39 -17.32 -25.97
CA VAL A 130 9.17 -18.00 -24.93
C VAL A 130 10.25 -18.88 -25.60
N PRO A 131 11.52 -18.83 -25.18
CA PRO A 131 12.56 -19.71 -25.72
C PRO A 131 12.16 -21.19 -25.62
N ASN A 132 12.39 -21.98 -26.69
CA ASN A 132 11.92 -23.37 -26.77
C ASN A 132 12.36 -24.26 -25.59
N HIS A 133 13.54 -24.03 -25.00
CA HIS A 133 14.03 -24.79 -23.85
C HIS A 133 13.37 -24.42 -22.51
N LEU A 134 12.53 -23.38 -22.49
CA LEU A 134 11.73 -22.94 -21.34
C LEU A 134 10.23 -23.24 -21.52
N LYS A 135 9.82 -23.74 -22.69
CA LYS A 135 8.44 -24.18 -22.94
C LYS A 135 8.17 -25.48 -22.20
N ASP A 136 6.92 -25.68 -21.82
CA ASP A 136 6.49 -26.94 -21.21
C ASP A 136 6.72 -28.11 -22.17
N SER A 137 7.28 -29.20 -21.66
CA SER A 137 7.56 -30.44 -22.40
C SER A 137 6.42 -31.46 -22.35
N HIS A 138 5.38 -31.19 -21.56
CA HIS A 138 4.23 -32.09 -21.37
C HIS A 138 3.04 -31.81 -22.33
N TYR A 139 3.18 -30.83 -23.22
CA TYR A 139 2.19 -30.48 -24.25
C TYR A 139 2.71 -30.70 -25.66
#